data_AF-A0A3M6V215-F1
#
_entry.id   AF-A0A3M6V215-F1
#
_cell.length_a   1.000
_cell.length_b   1.000
_cell.length_c   1.000
_cell.angle_alpha   90.00
_cell.angle_beta   90.00
_cell.angle_gamma   90.00
#
_symmetry.space_group_name_H-M   'P 1'
#
loop_
_entity.id
_entity.type
_entity.pdbx_description
1 polymer ?
#
loop_
_entity_poly.entity_id
_entity_poly.type
_entity_poly.pdbx_seq_one_letter_code
_entity_poly.pdbx_strand_id
1 'polypeptide(L)'
;MASPMIALRFSSQNFSRSLCWNASMKLFSTVPGLHVGITNVTMLNFYSKPAKFTLKEVVIASAVRTPIGSFRSTLCNFPAPRLGTIAVKAAVEKAGIKPEDVQEVYMGNVCTAGEGQAPTRQATLGAGLPISTPCTTINKVCASGMKSIMMAAQSLACGSQEVMVAGGMESMSNVPFLVGRDPPNFVPHPHMESFNSRYGSHYLSGDTDKHSYSSYYLNEKIILPAISQGNCAENTASKLELSREEQDEFAIGSYKKTAAAWEAGKFKDEIIPVSIPQKKGQPDVVFSEDEEYKRVSFDKFATLKPVFQKENGTVTAANASTLNDGAAALVLMTRQAADRLGVKPLASIIGFADASVAPIDFPIAPAAAMPKLLQQTGLKKEDIHMWEINEAFSAVVLGNIKLMELDPEKVNIHGGAVSIGHPIGMSGSRLIAHLTHTLPEGALGLASICNGGGGASAMVIKKL
;
A
#
# COMPACT_ATOMS: atom_id res chain seq x y z
N MET A 1 50.84 -21.88 43.36
CA MET A 1 51.47 -20.89 42.46
C MET A 1 50.37 -20.27 41.63
N ALA A 2 50.11 -18.98 41.80
CA ALA A 2 48.94 -18.30 41.25
C ALA A 2 49.10 -17.98 39.76
N SER A 3 48.09 -18.30 38.95
CA SER A 3 48.01 -17.89 37.55
C SER A 3 47.86 -16.37 37.44
N PRO A 4 48.61 -15.67 36.55
CA PRO A 4 48.43 -14.24 36.37
C PRO A 4 47.10 -13.95 35.65
N MET A 5 46.23 -13.18 36.30
CA MET A 5 45.05 -12.55 35.67
C MET A 5 45.49 -11.45 34.72
N ILE A 6 45.01 -11.49 33.47
CA ILE A 6 45.14 -10.41 32.50
C ILE A 6 43.93 -9.49 32.67
N ALA A 7 44.14 -8.25 33.12
CA ALA A 7 43.09 -7.24 33.19
C ALA A 7 43.17 -6.31 31.97
N LEU A 8 42.15 -6.34 31.10
CA LEU A 8 41.95 -5.38 30.02
C LEU A 8 41.08 -4.22 30.53
N ARG A 9 41.62 -2.99 30.55
CA ARG A 9 40.83 -1.76 30.74
C ARG A 9 40.57 -1.13 29.38
N PHE A 10 39.31 -0.89 29.06
CA PHE A 10 38.90 -0.10 27.90
C PHE A 10 38.30 1.23 28.38
N SER A 11 38.77 2.36 27.84
CA SER A 11 38.11 3.65 28.00
C SER A 11 37.55 4.10 26.64
N SER A 12 36.29 4.48 26.62
CA SER A 12 35.62 5.02 25.43
C SER A 12 35.61 6.54 25.48
N GLN A 13 36.18 7.21 24.47
CA GLN A 13 35.89 8.62 24.19
C GLN A 13 35.53 8.80 22.71
N ASN A 14 34.34 9.40 22.50
CA ASN A 14 33.75 10.02 21.31
C ASN A 14 33.72 9.24 19.98
N PHE A 15 32.48 8.90 19.59
CA PHE A 15 32.09 8.25 18.35
C PHE A 15 32.16 9.23 17.15
N SER A 16 33.18 9.07 16.32
CA SER A 16 33.22 9.59 14.95
C SER A 16 34.15 8.69 14.13
N ARG A 17 33.55 8.02 13.12
CA ARG A 17 34.12 7.27 11.99
C ARG A 17 35.55 6.73 12.16
N SER A 18 35.65 5.39 12.10
CA SER A 18 36.81 4.50 12.28
C SER A 18 37.06 4.09 13.75
N LEU A 19 36.67 2.85 14.08
CA LEU A 19 37.12 2.20 15.32
C LEU A 19 38.60 1.85 15.16
N CYS A 20 39.48 2.64 15.76
CA CYS A 20 40.88 2.28 15.94
C CYS A 20 41.03 1.68 17.33
N TRP A 21 41.08 0.35 17.45
CA TRP A 21 41.45 -0.31 18.70
C TRP A 21 42.97 -0.40 18.76
N ASN A 22 43.63 0.50 19.50
CA ASN A 22 45.04 0.32 19.84
C ASN A 22 45.14 -0.63 21.04
N ALA A 23 45.35 -1.91 20.78
CA ALA A 23 45.78 -2.87 21.80
C ALA A 23 47.32 -2.92 21.82
N SER A 24 47.94 -2.26 22.81
CA SER A 24 49.37 -2.45 23.09
C SER A 24 49.55 -3.65 24.02
N MET A 25 49.98 -4.79 23.50
CA MET A 25 50.48 -5.91 24.31
C MET A 25 51.96 -5.66 24.63
N LYS A 26 52.29 -5.43 25.90
CA LYS A 26 53.66 -5.55 26.41
C LYS A 26 53.83 -6.93 27.06
N LEU A 27 54.52 -7.83 26.37
CA LEU A 27 55.04 -9.06 26.96
C LEU A 27 56.33 -8.72 27.72
N PHE A 28 56.30 -8.77 29.05
CA PHE A 28 57.52 -8.74 29.85
C PHE A 28 57.92 -10.18 30.16
N SER A 29 59.01 -10.67 29.56
CA SER A 29 59.67 -11.90 30.02
C SER A 29 60.67 -11.54 31.11
N THR A 30 60.47 -12.03 32.34
CA THR A 30 61.44 -11.90 33.43
C THR A 30 62.43 -13.07 33.39
N VAL A 31 63.49 -12.95 32.59
CA VAL A 31 64.71 -13.75 32.74
C VAL A 31 65.92 -12.81 32.66
N PRO A 32 66.70 -12.63 33.74
CA PRO A 32 67.91 -11.83 33.71
C PRO A 32 68.99 -12.52 32.84
N GLY A 33 69.54 -11.80 31.84
CA GLY A 33 70.75 -12.23 31.13
C GLY A 33 70.62 -12.59 29.65
N LEU A 34 69.43 -12.52 29.04
CA LEU A 34 69.26 -12.79 27.60
C LEU A 34 68.45 -11.68 26.92
N HIS A 35 69.13 -10.77 26.22
CA HIS A 35 68.46 -9.78 25.35
C HIS A 35 68.23 -10.42 23.97
N VAL A 36 67.10 -11.11 23.80
CA VAL A 36 66.62 -11.46 22.47
C VAL A 36 65.74 -10.31 21.98
N GLY A 37 66.34 -9.42 21.17
CA GLY A 37 65.60 -8.37 20.49
C GLY A 37 64.70 -8.98 19.41
N ILE A 38 63.41 -9.12 19.68
CA ILE A 38 62.42 -9.33 18.62
C ILE A 38 62.24 -7.97 17.94
N THR A 39 63.05 -7.70 16.91
CA THR A 39 63.07 -6.40 16.24
C THR A 39 61.99 -6.22 15.18
N ASN A 40 61.14 -7.21 14.89
CA ASN A 40 60.00 -7.01 14.00
C ASN A 40 58.85 -7.96 14.34
N VAL A 41 57.84 -7.47 15.06
CA VAL A 41 56.49 -8.04 14.99
C VAL A 41 55.76 -7.25 13.91
N THR A 42 55.68 -7.80 12.70
CA THR A 42 54.81 -7.23 11.67
C THR A 42 53.36 -7.55 12.06
N MET A 43 52.68 -6.59 12.70
CA MET A 43 51.23 -6.64 12.84
C MET A 43 50.61 -6.55 11.44
N LEU A 44 50.28 -7.71 10.86
CA LEU A 44 49.38 -7.80 9.72
C LEU A 44 48.00 -7.32 10.17
N ASN A 45 47.78 -6.01 10.06
CA ASN A 45 46.44 -5.45 10.18
C ASN A 45 45.61 -5.96 9.00
N PHE A 46 44.84 -7.03 9.23
CA PHE A 46 43.74 -7.38 8.36
C PHE A 46 42.67 -6.30 8.49
N TYR A 47 42.85 -5.19 7.78
CA TYR A 47 41.77 -4.28 7.45
C TYR A 47 40.85 -5.02 6.49
N SER A 48 39.90 -5.80 7.02
CA SER A 48 38.72 -6.12 6.24
C SER A 48 38.02 -4.79 5.98
N LYS A 49 38.14 -4.27 4.75
CA LYS A 49 37.25 -3.20 4.31
C LYS A 49 35.83 -3.71 4.59
N PRO A 50 34.97 -2.95 5.29
CA PRO A 50 33.58 -3.37 5.40
C PRO A 50 33.07 -3.61 3.98
N ALA A 51 32.51 -4.79 3.74
CA ALA A 51 31.96 -5.13 2.43
C ALA A 51 31.05 -3.98 2.00
N LYS A 52 31.29 -3.40 0.82
CA LYS A 52 30.37 -2.42 0.25
C LYS A 52 29.08 -3.17 -0.04
N PHE A 53 28.06 -2.95 0.80
CA PHE A 53 26.71 -3.43 0.52
C PHE A 53 26.16 -2.61 -0.65
N THR A 54 26.13 -3.21 -1.84
CA THR A 54 25.43 -2.65 -3.00
C THR A 54 24.07 -3.33 -3.07
N LEU A 55 23.00 -2.53 -3.07
CA LEU A 55 21.63 -3.04 -3.19
C LEU A 55 21.41 -3.64 -4.58
N LYS A 56 20.64 -4.74 -4.64
CA LYS A 56 20.21 -5.34 -5.91
C LYS A 56 19.16 -4.46 -6.59
N GLU A 57 19.22 -4.36 -7.92
CA GLU A 57 18.18 -3.73 -8.72
C GLU A 57 16.89 -4.58 -8.66
N VAL A 58 15.76 -3.92 -8.41
CA VAL A 58 14.43 -4.55 -8.33
C VAL A 58 13.59 -4.16 -9.54
N VAL A 59 12.98 -5.17 -10.16
CA VAL A 59 12.17 -5.03 -11.37
C VAL A 59 10.78 -5.62 -11.19
N ILE A 60 9.83 -5.10 -11.96
CA ILE A 60 8.46 -5.60 -12.05
C ILE A 60 8.39 -6.51 -13.28
N ALA A 61 8.11 -7.79 -13.08
CA ALA A 61 7.97 -8.79 -14.14
C ALA A 61 6.55 -8.85 -14.70
N SER A 62 5.55 -8.66 -13.83
CA SER A 62 4.15 -8.56 -14.20
C SER A 62 3.40 -7.71 -13.19
N ALA A 63 2.29 -7.13 -13.61
CA ALA A 63 1.37 -6.41 -12.74
C ALA A 63 -0.05 -6.60 -13.26
N VAL A 64 -0.97 -7.08 -12.42
CA VAL A 64 -2.35 -7.32 -12.83
C VAL A 64 -3.31 -7.04 -11.68
N ARG A 65 -4.58 -6.88 -11.99
CA ARG A 65 -5.66 -6.66 -11.03
C ARG A 65 -6.97 -7.27 -11.50
N THR A 66 -7.86 -7.55 -10.55
CA THR A 66 -9.27 -7.77 -10.87
C THR A 66 -9.89 -6.45 -11.35
N PRO A 67 -11.04 -6.49 -12.06
CA PRO A 67 -11.88 -5.33 -12.10
C PRO A 67 -12.34 -4.97 -10.68
N ILE A 68 -12.68 -3.71 -10.48
CA ILE A 68 -13.17 -3.18 -9.22
C ILE A 68 -14.69 -3.24 -9.21
N GLY A 69 -15.23 -3.97 -8.22
CA GLY A 69 -16.67 -4.09 -8.00
C GLY A 69 -17.17 -2.99 -7.06
N SER A 70 -18.38 -2.49 -7.31
CA SER A 70 -19.03 -1.52 -6.42
C SER A 70 -19.49 -2.19 -5.11
N PHE A 71 -19.60 -1.40 -4.04
CA PHE A 71 -20.08 -1.88 -2.74
C PHE A 71 -21.38 -2.68 -2.85
N ARG A 72 -21.38 -3.89 -2.28
CA ARG A 72 -22.49 -4.84 -2.25
C ARG A 72 -23.06 -5.15 -3.64
N SER A 73 -22.21 -5.13 -4.66
CA SER A 73 -22.58 -5.38 -6.05
C SER A 73 -21.88 -6.63 -6.62
N THR A 74 -21.32 -6.56 -7.83
CA THR A 74 -20.91 -7.72 -8.63
C THR A 74 -19.94 -8.66 -7.92
N LEU A 75 -18.97 -8.12 -7.19
CA LEU A 75 -17.96 -8.90 -6.46
C LEU A 75 -18.30 -9.18 -4.99
N CYS A 76 -19.51 -8.83 -4.51
CA CYS A 76 -19.82 -8.87 -3.09
C CYS A 76 -19.78 -10.26 -2.44
N ASN A 77 -19.88 -11.33 -3.22
CA ASN A 77 -19.79 -12.72 -2.73
C ASN A 77 -18.34 -13.24 -2.65
N PHE A 78 -17.35 -12.46 -3.08
CA PHE A 78 -15.95 -12.84 -3.01
C PHE A 78 -15.30 -12.22 -1.77
N PRO A 79 -14.84 -13.04 -0.79
CA PRO A 79 -14.05 -12.50 0.31
C PRO A 79 -12.68 -12.03 -0.21
N ALA A 80 -12.04 -11.09 0.48
CA ALA A 80 -10.80 -10.47 0.00
C ALA A 80 -9.70 -11.48 -0.36
N PRO A 81 -9.44 -12.55 0.43
CA PRO A 81 -8.44 -13.56 0.05
C PRO A 81 -8.73 -14.27 -1.28
N ARG A 82 -10.01 -14.43 -1.67
CA ARG A 82 -10.37 -15.04 -2.96
C ARG A 82 -10.11 -14.11 -4.13
N LEU A 83 -10.33 -12.81 -3.96
CA LEU A 83 -9.91 -11.81 -4.94
C LEU A 83 -8.37 -11.78 -5.05
N GLY A 84 -7.68 -11.84 -3.90
CA GLY A 84 -6.23 -11.97 -3.84
C GLY A 84 -5.69 -13.20 -4.56
N THR A 85 -6.33 -14.36 -4.38
CA THR A 85 -5.99 -15.59 -5.12
C THR A 85 -6.02 -15.37 -6.64
N ILE A 86 -7.05 -14.72 -7.17
CA ILE A 86 -7.19 -14.47 -8.61
C ILE A 86 -6.03 -13.58 -9.09
N ALA A 87 -5.78 -12.47 -8.39
CA ALA A 87 -4.72 -11.53 -8.77
C ALA A 87 -3.32 -12.17 -8.67
N VAL A 88 -3.00 -12.86 -7.57
CA VAL A 88 -1.70 -13.52 -7.37
C VAL A 88 -1.46 -14.58 -8.43
N LYS A 89 -2.43 -15.46 -8.67
CA LYS A 89 -2.32 -16.51 -9.68
C LYS A 89 -2.04 -15.91 -11.06
N ALA A 90 -2.85 -14.94 -11.46
CA ALA A 90 -2.72 -14.33 -12.77
C ALA A 90 -1.41 -13.52 -12.92
N ALA A 91 -0.90 -12.90 -11.85
CA ALA A 91 0.39 -12.20 -11.88
C ALA A 91 1.53 -13.18 -12.16
N VAL A 92 1.55 -14.33 -11.47
CA VAL A 92 2.56 -15.39 -11.66
C VAL A 92 2.47 -15.97 -13.08
N GLU A 93 1.27 -16.28 -13.56
CA GLU A 93 1.04 -16.77 -14.92
C GLU A 93 1.49 -15.74 -15.97
N LYS A 94 1.14 -14.45 -15.80
CA LYS A 94 1.52 -13.37 -16.72
C LYS A 94 3.03 -13.09 -16.72
N ALA A 95 3.72 -13.34 -15.61
CA ALA A 95 5.18 -13.26 -15.54
C ALA A 95 5.89 -14.41 -16.26
N GLY A 96 5.16 -15.51 -16.57
CA GLY A 96 5.73 -16.67 -17.24
C GLY A 96 6.70 -17.49 -16.37
N ILE A 97 6.58 -17.38 -15.05
CA ILE A 97 7.39 -18.13 -14.08
C ILE A 97 6.57 -19.25 -13.44
N LYS A 98 7.26 -20.21 -12.81
CA LYS A 98 6.58 -21.28 -12.08
C LYS A 98 6.15 -20.80 -10.69
N PRO A 99 5.06 -21.34 -10.12
CA PRO A 99 4.68 -21.02 -8.73
C PRO A 99 5.80 -21.29 -7.72
N GLU A 100 6.65 -22.28 -7.98
CA GLU A 100 7.80 -22.64 -7.13
C GLU A 100 8.93 -21.60 -7.14
N ASP A 101 8.98 -20.74 -8.16
CA ASP A 101 9.95 -19.66 -8.22
C ASP A 101 9.61 -18.54 -7.22
N VAL A 102 8.34 -18.43 -6.78
CA VAL A 102 7.92 -17.38 -5.83
C VAL A 102 8.31 -17.75 -4.41
N GLN A 103 9.23 -16.97 -3.85
CA GLN A 103 9.82 -17.28 -2.56
C GLN A 103 9.06 -16.69 -1.38
N GLU A 104 8.34 -15.57 -1.55
CA GLU A 104 7.59 -14.91 -0.47
C GLU A 104 6.49 -14.00 -1.02
N VAL A 105 5.39 -13.83 -0.27
CA VAL A 105 4.23 -13.02 -0.68
C VAL A 105 3.83 -12.00 0.39
N TYR A 106 3.73 -10.73 -0.02
CA TYR A 106 3.17 -9.64 0.79
C TYR A 106 1.90 -9.07 0.16
N MET A 107 0.78 -9.10 0.89
CA MET A 107 -0.47 -8.49 0.43
C MET A 107 -0.97 -7.46 1.44
N GLY A 108 -1.30 -6.27 0.95
CA GLY A 108 -2.00 -5.24 1.69
C GLY A 108 -3.47 -5.61 1.91
N ASN A 109 -3.98 -5.51 3.14
CA ASN A 109 -5.38 -5.79 3.49
C ASN A 109 -5.70 -5.05 4.78
N VAL A 110 -6.67 -4.15 4.75
CA VAL A 110 -6.95 -3.26 5.90
C VAL A 110 -7.95 -3.89 6.84
N CYS A 111 -9.09 -4.35 6.30
CA CYS A 111 -10.22 -4.82 7.10
C CYS A 111 -10.22 -6.34 7.22
N THR A 112 -9.31 -6.89 8.04
CA THR A 112 -9.07 -8.34 8.12
C THR A 112 -10.06 -9.13 9.00
N ALA A 113 -11.03 -8.47 9.64
CA ALA A 113 -12.02 -9.17 10.46
C ALA A 113 -12.94 -10.06 9.63
N GLY A 114 -13.18 -11.27 10.13
CA GLY A 114 -14.07 -12.24 9.48
C GLY A 114 -13.44 -12.97 8.29
N GLU A 115 -12.25 -12.58 7.84
CA GLU A 115 -11.55 -13.23 6.72
C GLU A 115 -10.88 -14.56 7.08
N GLY A 116 -10.79 -14.88 8.38
CA GLY A 116 -10.06 -16.04 8.88
C GLY A 116 -8.56 -15.76 9.12
N GLN A 117 -7.80 -16.81 9.43
CA GLN A 117 -6.37 -16.66 9.77
C GLN A 117 -5.53 -16.37 8.53
N ALA A 118 -4.57 -15.44 8.67
CA ALA A 118 -3.54 -15.13 7.69
C ALA A 118 -4.09 -14.92 6.25
N PRO A 119 -4.82 -13.82 5.99
CA PRO A 119 -5.44 -13.53 4.69
C PRO A 119 -4.48 -13.69 3.49
N THR A 120 -3.24 -13.18 3.60
CA THR A 120 -2.23 -13.35 2.54
C THR A 120 -1.92 -14.81 2.27
N ARG A 121 -1.83 -15.64 3.32
CA ARG A 121 -1.55 -17.06 3.18
C ARG A 121 -2.69 -17.80 2.49
N GLN A 122 -3.94 -17.43 2.79
CA GLN A 122 -5.11 -17.96 2.08
C GLN A 122 -5.06 -17.62 0.59
N ALA A 123 -4.74 -16.37 0.24
CA ALA A 123 -4.60 -15.93 -1.15
C ALA A 123 -3.50 -16.71 -1.89
N THR A 124 -2.31 -16.81 -1.28
CA THR A 124 -1.14 -17.55 -1.80
C THR A 124 -1.44 -19.02 -2.06
N LEU A 125 -1.99 -19.73 -1.08
CA LEU A 125 -2.32 -21.15 -1.23
C LEU A 125 -3.46 -21.35 -2.24
N GLY A 126 -4.47 -20.47 -2.24
CA GLY A 126 -5.55 -20.52 -3.21
C GLY A 126 -5.07 -20.28 -4.65
N ALA A 127 -3.98 -19.53 -4.83
CA ALA A 127 -3.33 -19.30 -6.12
C ALA A 127 -2.47 -20.49 -6.60
N GLY A 128 -2.31 -21.53 -5.78
CA GLY A 128 -1.52 -22.71 -6.12
C GLY A 128 -0.02 -22.56 -5.89
N LEU A 129 0.40 -21.55 -5.12
CA LEU A 129 1.81 -21.42 -4.72
C LEU A 129 2.18 -22.46 -3.65
N PRO A 130 3.46 -22.85 -3.54
CA PRO A 130 3.91 -23.87 -2.61
C PRO A 130 3.55 -23.60 -1.16
N ILE A 131 3.33 -24.67 -0.40
CA ILE A 131 3.16 -24.57 1.06
C ILE A 131 4.41 -24.00 1.75
N SER A 132 5.58 -24.04 1.13
CA SER A 132 6.81 -23.46 1.68
C SER A 132 6.87 -21.93 1.56
N THR A 133 6.02 -21.28 0.76
CA THR A 133 6.07 -19.83 0.50
C THR A 133 5.62 -19.01 1.72
N PRO A 134 6.50 -18.28 2.43
CA PRO A 134 6.14 -17.43 3.55
C PRO A 134 5.20 -16.29 3.11
N CYS A 135 4.36 -15.84 4.02
CA CYS A 135 3.29 -14.89 3.72
C CYS A 135 3.13 -13.88 4.87
N THR A 136 2.99 -12.60 4.52
CA THR A 136 2.70 -11.54 5.49
C THR A 136 1.56 -10.65 4.99
N THR A 137 0.61 -10.34 5.87
CA THR A 137 -0.47 -9.38 5.61
C THR A 137 -0.06 -8.02 6.14
N ILE A 138 -0.09 -7.00 5.29
CA ILE A 138 0.41 -5.65 5.58
C ILE A 138 -0.77 -4.70 5.74
N ASN A 139 -0.75 -3.89 6.80
CA ASN A 139 -1.74 -2.83 6.99
C ASN A 139 -1.05 -1.48 7.23
N LYS A 140 -1.21 -0.58 6.26
CA LYS A 140 -0.92 0.85 6.32
C LYS A 140 -2.13 1.63 5.77
N VAL A 141 -3.34 1.21 6.15
CA VAL A 141 -4.63 1.71 5.66
C VAL A 141 -4.63 1.77 4.12
N CYS A 142 -5.04 2.87 3.47
CA CYS A 142 -5.10 2.97 2.02
C CYS A 142 -3.74 2.74 1.33
N ALA A 143 -2.62 2.99 2.03
CA ALA A 143 -1.27 2.77 1.50
C ALA A 143 -0.80 1.30 1.59
N SER A 144 -1.60 0.38 2.12
CA SER A 144 -1.21 -1.02 2.38
C SER A 144 -0.65 -1.72 1.13
N GLY A 145 -1.34 -1.59 -0.01
CA GLY A 145 -0.91 -2.21 -1.27
C GLY A 145 0.37 -1.61 -1.84
N MET A 146 0.65 -0.33 -1.62
CA MET A 146 1.94 0.25 -2.03
C MET A 146 3.04 -0.16 -1.05
N LYS A 147 2.73 -0.19 0.25
CA LYS A 147 3.68 -0.55 1.30
C LYS A 147 4.14 -2.00 1.20
N SER A 148 3.27 -2.92 0.79
CA SER A 148 3.65 -4.31 0.50
C SER A 148 4.71 -4.39 -0.61
N ILE A 149 4.55 -3.63 -1.70
CA ILE A 149 5.52 -3.54 -2.81
C ILE A 149 6.84 -2.96 -2.31
N MET A 150 6.79 -1.88 -1.51
CA MET A 150 8.00 -1.27 -0.92
C MET A 150 8.77 -2.27 -0.05
N MET A 151 8.08 -2.99 0.83
CA MET A 151 8.70 -3.98 1.72
C MET A 151 9.26 -5.19 0.96
N ALA A 152 8.56 -5.66 -0.07
CA ALA A 152 9.07 -6.71 -0.95
C ALA A 152 10.31 -6.24 -1.73
N ALA A 153 10.29 -5.02 -2.26
CA ALA A 153 11.45 -4.43 -2.92
C ALA A 153 12.65 -4.30 -1.97
N GLN A 154 12.44 -3.98 -0.68
CA GLN A 154 13.52 -3.99 0.31
C GLN A 154 14.12 -5.40 0.52
N SER A 155 13.28 -6.43 0.63
CA SER A 155 13.73 -7.83 0.76
C SER A 155 14.56 -8.29 -0.44
N LEU A 156 14.10 -7.96 -1.65
CA LEU A 156 14.81 -8.25 -2.91
C LEU A 156 16.12 -7.47 -3.02
N ALA A 157 16.11 -6.17 -2.71
CA ALA A 157 17.28 -5.30 -2.76
C ALA A 157 18.38 -5.74 -1.78
N CYS A 158 17.99 -6.24 -0.60
CA CYS A 158 18.89 -6.83 0.39
C CYS A 158 19.39 -8.24 0.00
N GLY A 159 18.80 -8.86 -1.02
CA GLY A 159 19.14 -10.22 -1.45
C GLY A 159 18.63 -11.32 -0.52
N SER A 160 17.66 -11.02 0.35
CA SER A 160 17.00 -12.02 1.20
C SER A 160 16.09 -12.93 0.37
N GLN A 161 15.48 -12.38 -0.67
CA GLN A 161 14.75 -13.09 -1.71
C GLN A 161 15.22 -12.62 -3.09
N GLU A 162 14.85 -13.38 -4.11
CA GLU A 162 15.12 -13.13 -5.52
C GLU A 162 13.84 -12.93 -6.34
N VAL A 163 12.73 -13.53 -5.92
CA VAL A 163 11.40 -13.44 -6.56
C VAL A 163 10.31 -13.39 -5.49
N MET A 164 9.48 -12.36 -5.53
CA MET A 164 8.37 -12.16 -4.59
C MET A 164 7.11 -11.73 -5.31
N VAL A 165 5.95 -12.03 -4.73
CA VAL A 165 4.68 -11.39 -5.12
C VAL A 165 4.34 -10.32 -4.10
N ALA A 166 3.98 -9.13 -4.58
CA ALA A 166 3.51 -8.05 -3.73
C ALA A 166 2.25 -7.41 -4.31
N GLY A 167 1.32 -7.00 -3.46
CA GLY A 167 0.06 -6.45 -3.92
C GLY A 167 -0.87 -6.03 -2.79
N GLY A 168 -2.16 -6.05 -3.06
CA GLY A 168 -3.18 -5.86 -2.04
C GLY A 168 -4.54 -6.38 -2.47
N MET A 169 -5.42 -6.51 -1.50
CA MET A 169 -6.78 -7.00 -1.67
C MET A 169 -7.68 -6.38 -0.61
N GLU A 170 -8.94 -6.16 -0.96
CA GLU A 170 -9.96 -5.74 -0.01
C GLU A 170 -11.32 -6.21 -0.50
N SER A 171 -12.19 -6.62 0.43
CA SER A 171 -13.62 -6.74 0.16
C SER A 171 -14.39 -5.94 1.21
N MET A 172 -14.67 -4.68 0.89
CA MET A 172 -15.42 -3.81 1.79
C MET A 172 -16.86 -4.31 1.96
N SER A 173 -17.42 -4.99 0.96
CA SER A 173 -18.74 -5.62 1.03
C SER A 173 -18.88 -6.69 2.12
N ASN A 174 -17.78 -7.36 2.47
CA ASN A 174 -17.75 -8.47 3.44
C ASN A 174 -17.25 -8.06 4.83
N VAL A 175 -16.91 -6.78 5.05
CA VAL A 175 -16.44 -6.31 6.36
C VAL A 175 -17.57 -6.44 7.39
N PRO A 176 -17.37 -7.18 8.50
CA PRO A 176 -18.43 -7.44 9.46
C PRO A 176 -18.68 -6.23 10.39
N PHE A 177 -19.80 -6.31 11.10
CA PHE A 177 -20.00 -5.53 12.32
C PHE A 177 -19.33 -6.25 13.51
N LEU A 178 -18.90 -5.49 14.51
CA LEU A 178 -18.25 -6.01 15.72
C LEU A 178 -19.11 -5.78 16.97
N VAL A 179 -18.92 -6.65 17.94
CA VAL A 179 -19.46 -6.52 19.31
C VAL A 179 -18.27 -6.49 20.26
N GLY A 180 -18.27 -5.52 21.18
CA GLY A 180 -17.31 -5.51 22.29
C GLY A 180 -17.41 -6.81 23.08
N ARG A 181 -16.26 -7.32 23.55
CA ARG A 181 -16.21 -8.60 24.26
C ARG A 181 -16.99 -8.56 25.58
N ASP A 182 -16.93 -7.44 26.28
CA ASP A 182 -17.58 -7.23 27.56
C ASP A 182 -18.89 -6.46 27.35
N PRO A 183 -20.02 -6.89 27.95
CA PRO A 183 -21.28 -6.18 27.82
C PRO A 183 -21.22 -4.86 28.59
N PRO A 184 -21.67 -3.72 28.02
CA PRO A 184 -21.95 -2.54 28.81
C PRO A 184 -23.22 -2.82 29.63
N ASN A 185 -23.08 -3.12 30.93
CA ASN A 185 -24.16 -3.18 31.93
C ASN A 185 -25.43 -3.93 31.49
N PHE A 186 -25.45 -5.25 31.72
CA PHE A 186 -26.62 -6.10 31.52
C PHE A 186 -27.77 -5.70 32.48
N VAL A 187 -28.76 -4.95 31.99
CA VAL A 187 -30.06 -4.79 32.65
C VAL A 187 -31.09 -5.63 31.89
N PRO A 188 -31.61 -6.73 32.47
CA PRO A 188 -32.55 -7.58 31.76
C PRO A 188 -33.90 -6.85 31.59
N HIS A 189 -34.23 -6.47 30.36
CA HIS A 189 -35.55 -5.92 30.05
C HIS A 189 -36.57 -7.08 29.92
N PRO A 190 -37.73 -7.03 30.60
CA PRO A 190 -38.66 -8.16 30.75
C PRO A 190 -39.47 -8.54 29.49
N HIS A 191 -39.05 -8.10 28.30
CA HIS A 191 -39.67 -8.46 27.01
C HIS A 191 -38.74 -9.19 26.03
N MET A 192 -37.57 -9.67 26.47
CA MET A 192 -36.77 -10.59 25.66
C MET A 192 -37.26 -12.04 25.83
N GLU A 193 -38.44 -12.33 25.30
CA GLU A 193 -38.84 -13.70 24.96
C GLU A 193 -38.09 -14.14 23.69
N SER A 194 -37.17 -15.09 23.86
CA SER A 194 -36.69 -16.05 22.84
C SER A 194 -36.69 -15.57 21.38
N PHE A 195 -35.77 -14.68 21.01
CA PHE A 195 -35.41 -14.46 19.61
C PHE A 195 -34.22 -15.35 19.23
N ASN A 196 -34.53 -16.58 18.82
CA ASN A 196 -33.60 -17.44 18.10
C ASN A 196 -33.62 -17.04 16.62
N SER A 197 -32.96 -15.92 16.26
CA SER A 197 -32.69 -15.59 14.86
C SER A 197 -31.46 -14.69 14.70
N ARG A 198 -30.64 -15.04 13.71
CA ARG A 198 -29.68 -14.25 12.94
C ARG A 198 -29.78 -12.71 13.10
N TYR A 199 -28.60 -12.07 13.10
CA TYR A 199 -28.36 -10.63 12.96
C TYR A 199 -28.80 -9.74 14.12
N GLY A 200 -27.84 -9.02 14.70
CA GLY A 200 -28.13 -7.83 15.49
C GLY A 200 -27.23 -7.69 16.71
N SER A 201 -26.44 -6.63 16.70
CA SER A 201 -25.87 -6.07 17.92
C SER A 201 -25.66 -4.58 17.69
N HIS A 202 -26.63 -3.82 18.21
CA HIS A 202 -26.60 -2.38 18.36
C HIS A 202 -25.55 -1.98 19.40
N TYR A 203 -24.92 -0.82 19.19
CA TYR A 203 -24.38 -0.03 20.27
C TYR A 203 -25.24 1.24 20.40
N LEU A 204 -26.02 1.33 21.48
CA LEU A 204 -26.50 2.60 22.00
C LEU A 204 -25.35 3.19 22.83
N SER A 205 -24.59 4.12 22.26
CA SER A 205 -23.82 5.04 23.11
C SER A 205 -24.83 5.96 23.79
N GLY A 206 -24.87 5.93 25.12
CA GLY A 206 -25.76 6.73 25.96
C GLY A 206 -25.44 8.23 26.00
N ASP A 207 -25.00 8.81 24.89
CA ASP A 207 -25.12 10.25 24.66
C ASP A 207 -26.28 10.46 23.70
N THR A 208 -27.21 11.31 24.13
CA THR A 208 -28.52 11.57 23.53
C THR A 208 -28.45 12.26 22.18
N ASP A 209 -27.79 11.66 21.18
CA ASP A 209 -27.90 12.07 19.80
C ASP A 209 -27.62 10.93 18.81
N LYS A 210 -28.71 10.38 18.28
CA LYS A 210 -28.89 9.85 16.90
C LYS A 210 -28.09 8.60 16.50
N HIS A 211 -28.81 7.48 16.51
CA HIS A 211 -28.72 6.29 15.65
C HIS A 211 -27.72 6.35 14.48
N SER A 212 -26.45 6.02 14.75
CA SER A 212 -25.46 5.72 13.70
C SER A 212 -24.90 4.32 13.93
N TYR A 213 -25.24 3.41 13.02
CA TYR A 213 -24.65 2.08 12.94
C TYR A 213 -23.29 2.20 12.25
N SER A 214 -22.19 2.25 13.00
CA SER A 214 -20.85 2.22 12.39
C SER A 214 -20.21 0.85 12.55
N SER A 215 -19.67 0.30 11.47
CA SER A 215 -18.66 -0.76 11.60
C SER A 215 -17.44 -0.17 12.33
N TYR A 216 -17.01 -0.81 13.43
CA TYR A 216 -15.85 -0.39 14.21
C TYR A 216 -14.54 -0.37 13.39
N TYR A 217 -14.47 -1.09 12.26
CA TYR A 217 -13.30 -1.08 11.36
C TYR A 217 -13.20 0.18 10.49
N LEU A 218 -14.33 0.83 10.21
CA LEU A 218 -14.38 2.09 9.45
C LEU A 218 -14.46 3.31 10.36
N ASN A 219 -14.57 3.11 11.68
CA ASN A 219 -14.74 4.19 12.63
C ASN A 219 -13.38 4.56 13.26
N GLU A 220 -12.85 5.72 12.90
CA GLU A 220 -11.56 6.32 13.30
C GLU A 220 -11.40 6.66 14.80
N LYS A 221 -12.22 6.05 15.67
CA LYS A 221 -12.33 6.39 17.11
C LYS A 221 -11.05 6.23 17.93
N ILE A 222 -9.95 5.73 17.36
CA ILE A 222 -8.72 5.42 18.10
C ILE A 222 -7.63 6.51 17.95
N ILE A 223 -7.64 7.35 16.90
CA ILE A 223 -6.50 8.26 16.61
C ILE A 223 -6.87 9.75 16.64
N LEU A 224 -8.10 10.11 16.27
CA LEU A 224 -8.64 11.46 16.37
C LEU A 224 -10.02 11.42 17.03
N PRO A 225 -10.46 12.48 17.73
CA PRO A 225 -11.83 12.53 18.24
C PRO A 225 -12.83 12.48 17.07
N ALA A 226 -13.38 11.30 16.83
CA ALA A 226 -14.63 10.99 16.11
C ALA A 226 -14.99 11.83 14.86
N ILE A 227 -14.03 12.18 14.01
CA ILE A 227 -14.29 12.76 12.69
C ILE A 227 -13.95 11.74 11.60
N SER A 228 -14.68 11.78 10.48
CA SER A 228 -14.43 10.86 9.35
C SER A 228 -13.30 11.37 8.44
N GLN A 229 -12.72 10.48 7.63
CA GLN A 229 -11.78 10.86 6.57
C GLN A 229 -12.32 12.00 5.67
N GLY A 230 -13.64 12.05 5.46
CA GLY A 230 -14.30 13.12 4.71
C GLY A 230 -14.24 14.48 5.41
N ASN A 231 -14.34 14.53 6.74
CA ASN A 231 -14.14 15.77 7.51
C ASN A 231 -12.68 16.26 7.45
N CYS A 232 -11.73 15.35 7.42
CA CYS A 232 -10.32 15.70 7.21
C CYS A 232 -10.08 16.28 5.80
N ALA A 233 -10.79 15.77 4.79
CA ALA A 233 -10.80 16.32 3.44
C ALA A 233 -11.43 17.73 3.41
N GLU A 234 -12.55 17.95 4.10
CA GLU A 234 -13.16 19.29 4.27
C GLU A 234 -12.19 20.28 4.93
N ASN A 235 -11.47 19.85 5.98
CA ASN A 235 -10.44 20.69 6.62
C ASN A 235 -9.33 21.09 5.64
N THR A 236 -8.90 20.18 4.76
CA THR A 236 -7.93 20.50 3.70
C THR A 236 -8.51 21.42 2.65
N ALA A 237 -9.75 21.16 2.20
CA ALA A 237 -10.45 22.01 1.24
C ALA A 237 -10.58 23.45 1.77
N SER A 238 -10.92 23.62 3.05
CA SER A 238 -10.96 24.94 3.68
C SER A 238 -9.58 25.60 3.75
N LYS A 239 -8.53 24.90 4.23
CA LYS A 239 -7.17 25.45 4.36
C LYS A 239 -6.55 25.85 3.02
N LEU A 240 -6.86 25.12 1.97
CA LEU A 240 -6.32 25.34 0.62
C LEU A 240 -7.30 26.07 -0.29
N GLU A 241 -8.43 26.55 0.24
CA GLU A 241 -9.47 27.28 -0.51
C GLU A 241 -9.94 26.53 -1.77
N LEU A 242 -10.15 25.21 -1.64
CA LEU A 242 -10.66 24.35 -2.73
C LEU A 242 -12.19 24.39 -2.70
N SER A 243 -12.78 25.06 -3.67
CA SER A 243 -14.23 25.21 -3.78
C SER A 243 -14.94 23.88 -4.05
N ARG A 244 -16.26 23.89 -3.83
CA ARG A 244 -17.12 22.76 -4.18
C ARG A 244 -17.11 22.50 -5.69
N GLU A 245 -17.15 23.58 -6.46
CA GLU A 245 -17.21 23.57 -7.92
C GLU A 245 -15.94 22.94 -8.52
N GLU A 246 -14.75 23.30 -8.02
CA GLU A 246 -13.48 22.69 -8.45
C GLU A 246 -13.43 21.18 -8.15
N GLN A 247 -13.93 20.77 -6.97
CA GLN A 247 -13.97 19.36 -6.59
C GLN A 247 -14.93 18.53 -7.45
N ASP A 248 -16.09 19.10 -7.79
CA ASP A 248 -17.05 18.48 -8.69
C ASP A 248 -16.51 18.42 -10.12
N GLU A 249 -15.89 19.50 -10.63
CA GLU A 249 -15.26 19.50 -11.96
C GLU A 249 -14.16 18.45 -12.08
N PHE A 250 -13.29 18.34 -11.06
CA PHE A 250 -12.27 17.29 -11.01
C PHE A 250 -12.90 15.90 -11.05
N ALA A 251 -13.93 15.65 -10.25
CA ALA A 251 -14.60 14.35 -10.21
C ALA A 251 -15.24 14.01 -11.56
N ILE A 252 -15.98 14.95 -12.16
CA ILE A 252 -16.56 14.80 -13.51
C ILE A 252 -15.46 14.46 -14.53
N GLY A 253 -14.31 15.15 -14.44
CA GLY A 253 -13.12 14.88 -15.24
C GLY A 253 -12.61 13.45 -15.05
N SER A 254 -12.51 12.97 -13.81
CA SER A 254 -12.08 11.61 -13.48
C SER A 254 -13.00 10.56 -14.10
N TYR A 255 -14.33 10.71 -13.97
CA TYR A 255 -15.31 9.82 -14.62
C TYR A 255 -15.17 9.81 -16.15
N LYS A 256 -15.03 10.98 -16.78
CA LYS A 256 -14.84 11.08 -18.24
C LYS A 256 -13.53 10.44 -18.70
N LYS A 257 -12.42 10.69 -17.99
CA LYS A 257 -11.10 10.09 -18.28
C LYS A 257 -11.16 8.55 -18.16
N THR A 258 -11.80 8.02 -17.12
CA THR A 258 -11.97 6.58 -16.93
C THR A 258 -12.82 5.94 -18.02
N ALA A 259 -13.95 6.56 -18.39
CA ALA A 259 -14.80 6.06 -19.47
C ALA A 259 -14.05 6.01 -20.80
N ALA A 260 -13.33 7.10 -21.15
CA ALA A 260 -12.52 7.17 -22.35
C ALA A 260 -11.37 6.14 -22.35
N ALA A 261 -10.73 5.90 -21.20
CA ALA A 261 -9.67 4.90 -21.07
C ALA A 261 -10.19 3.46 -21.23
N TRP A 262 -11.39 3.16 -20.72
CA TRP A 262 -12.07 1.89 -20.96
C TRP A 262 -12.44 1.70 -22.43
N GLU A 263 -13.04 2.71 -23.06
CA GLU A 263 -13.39 2.68 -24.49
C GLU A 263 -12.15 2.50 -25.38
N ALA A 264 -11.03 3.17 -25.03
CA ALA A 264 -9.76 3.04 -25.73
C ALA A 264 -8.96 1.78 -25.37
N GLY A 265 -9.50 0.89 -24.53
CA GLY A 265 -8.88 -0.39 -24.16
C GLY A 265 -7.60 -0.26 -23.32
N LYS A 266 -7.39 0.86 -22.61
CA LYS A 266 -6.16 1.15 -21.87
C LYS A 266 -5.90 0.21 -20.69
N PHE A 267 -6.94 -0.42 -20.16
CA PHE A 267 -6.84 -1.33 -19.01
C PHE A 267 -6.69 -2.81 -19.39
N LYS A 268 -6.68 -3.14 -20.70
CA LYS A 268 -6.73 -4.52 -21.19
C LYS A 268 -5.60 -5.41 -20.65
N ASP A 269 -4.40 -4.84 -20.52
CA ASP A 269 -3.22 -5.60 -20.10
C ASP A 269 -3.06 -5.73 -18.58
N GLU A 270 -3.76 -4.88 -17.81
CA GLU A 270 -3.76 -4.94 -16.34
C GLU A 270 -4.95 -5.70 -15.76
N ILE A 271 -6.07 -5.83 -16.49
CA ILE A 271 -7.29 -6.48 -16.00
C ILE A 271 -7.27 -7.99 -16.22
N ILE A 272 -7.61 -8.73 -15.17
CA ILE A 272 -7.88 -10.17 -15.22
C ILE A 272 -9.35 -10.41 -14.87
N PRO A 273 -10.17 -10.91 -15.81
CA PRO A 273 -11.58 -11.16 -15.56
C PRO A 273 -11.83 -12.12 -14.40
N VAL A 274 -12.91 -11.87 -13.67
CA VAL A 274 -13.38 -12.71 -12.57
C VAL A 274 -14.58 -13.54 -13.04
N SER A 275 -14.46 -14.86 -12.96
CA SER A 275 -15.56 -15.79 -13.22
C SER A 275 -16.48 -15.86 -12.01
N ILE A 276 -17.76 -15.51 -12.17
CA ILE A 276 -18.76 -15.46 -11.10
C ILE A 276 -19.69 -16.67 -11.22
N PRO A 277 -19.58 -17.66 -10.32
CA PRO A 277 -20.39 -18.86 -10.34
C PRO A 277 -21.88 -18.54 -10.30
N GLN A 278 -22.64 -19.14 -11.23
CA GLN A 278 -24.09 -19.04 -11.27
C GLN A 278 -24.74 -20.28 -10.63
N LYS A 279 -26.09 -20.27 -10.55
CA LYS A 279 -26.85 -21.43 -10.10
C LYS A 279 -26.50 -22.66 -10.95
N LYS A 280 -26.54 -23.84 -10.33
CA LYS A 280 -26.19 -25.12 -10.96
C LYS A 280 -26.85 -25.26 -12.34
N GLY A 281 -26.02 -25.44 -13.38
CA GLY A 281 -26.45 -25.61 -14.77
C GLY A 281 -26.40 -24.34 -15.63
N GLN A 282 -26.11 -23.17 -15.06
CA GLN A 282 -25.83 -21.95 -15.81
C GLN A 282 -24.32 -21.71 -15.93
N PRO A 283 -23.83 -21.18 -17.07
CA PRO A 283 -22.44 -20.79 -17.20
C PRO A 283 -22.10 -19.63 -16.27
N ASP A 284 -20.84 -19.53 -15.85
CA ASP A 284 -20.36 -18.42 -15.06
C ASP A 284 -20.51 -17.09 -15.82
N VAL A 285 -20.79 -16.03 -15.07
CA VAL A 285 -20.74 -14.67 -15.61
C VAL A 285 -19.30 -14.17 -15.53
N VAL A 286 -18.75 -13.72 -16.65
CA VAL A 286 -17.40 -13.15 -16.70
C VAL A 286 -17.48 -11.66 -16.43
N PHE A 287 -16.95 -11.23 -15.29
CA PHE A 287 -16.81 -9.83 -14.93
C PHE A 287 -15.43 -9.33 -15.30
N SER A 288 -15.34 -8.43 -16.29
CA SER A 288 -14.08 -8.02 -16.93
C SER A 288 -13.88 -6.51 -17.04
N GLU A 289 -14.72 -5.71 -16.38
CA GLU A 289 -14.71 -4.26 -16.50
C GLU A 289 -15.06 -3.61 -15.16
N ASP A 290 -14.38 -2.51 -14.80
CA ASP A 290 -14.65 -1.79 -13.56
C ASP A 290 -16.12 -1.35 -13.51
N GLU A 291 -16.75 -1.43 -12.34
CA GLU A 291 -18.20 -1.21 -12.23
C GLU A 291 -18.55 0.28 -12.03
N GLU A 292 -17.73 1.00 -11.28
CA GLU A 292 -18.12 2.27 -10.66
C GLU A 292 -18.27 3.42 -11.66
N TYR A 293 -17.41 3.51 -12.68
CA TYR A 293 -17.40 4.67 -13.59
C TYR A 293 -18.68 4.79 -14.44
N LYS A 294 -19.46 3.70 -14.53
CA LYS A 294 -20.78 3.66 -15.18
C LYS A 294 -21.91 4.14 -14.27
N ARG A 295 -21.67 4.24 -12.96
CA ARG A 295 -22.67 4.59 -11.93
C ARG A 295 -22.68 6.08 -11.63
N VAL A 296 -22.68 6.90 -12.68
CA VAL A 296 -22.60 8.35 -12.57
C VAL A 296 -23.84 9.03 -13.14
N SER A 297 -24.23 10.15 -12.55
CA SER A 297 -25.25 11.05 -13.10
C SER A 297 -24.72 12.47 -13.03
N PHE A 298 -24.17 12.96 -14.14
CA PHE A 298 -23.47 14.25 -14.20
C PHE A 298 -24.34 15.42 -13.74
N ASP A 299 -25.63 15.42 -14.10
CA ASP A 299 -26.59 16.48 -13.70
C ASP A 299 -26.82 16.54 -12.18
N LYS A 300 -26.52 15.45 -11.45
CA LYS A 300 -26.72 15.41 -9.99
C LYS A 300 -25.60 16.10 -9.22
N PHE A 301 -24.40 16.26 -9.78
CA PHE A 301 -23.24 16.82 -9.06
C PHE A 301 -23.60 18.13 -8.38
N ALA A 302 -24.09 19.12 -9.11
CA ALA A 302 -24.44 20.44 -8.59
C ALA A 302 -25.54 20.44 -7.49
N THR A 303 -26.32 19.36 -7.37
CA THR A 303 -27.46 19.28 -6.42
C THR A 303 -27.19 18.39 -5.21
N LEU A 304 -26.13 17.57 -5.26
CA LEU A 304 -25.80 16.68 -4.16
C LEU A 304 -25.36 17.49 -2.93
N LYS A 305 -25.95 17.13 -1.79
CA LYS A 305 -25.62 17.72 -0.49
C LYS A 305 -24.28 17.16 0.00
N PRO A 306 -23.41 17.99 0.59
CA PRO A 306 -22.24 17.50 1.30
C PRO A 306 -22.63 16.50 2.40
N VAL A 307 -21.88 15.41 2.50
CA VAL A 307 -22.25 14.27 3.38
C VAL A 307 -21.50 14.25 4.70
N PHE A 308 -20.36 14.94 4.78
CA PHE A 308 -19.49 14.94 5.96
C PHE A 308 -19.61 16.21 6.80
N GLN A 309 -19.94 17.35 6.18
CA GLN A 309 -20.08 18.64 6.85
C GLN A 309 -21.34 19.36 6.37
N LYS A 310 -22.24 19.74 7.30
CA LYS A 310 -23.53 20.35 6.95
C LYS A 310 -23.40 21.79 6.45
N GLU A 311 -22.60 22.60 7.15
CA GLU A 311 -22.43 24.01 6.86
C GLU A 311 -21.15 24.21 6.05
N ASN A 312 -21.25 24.87 4.89
CA ASN A 312 -20.11 25.15 4.00
C ASN A 312 -19.30 23.89 3.61
N GLY A 313 -19.95 22.72 3.60
CA GLY A 313 -19.33 21.48 3.14
C GLY A 313 -19.12 21.47 1.62
N THR A 314 -18.07 20.81 1.19
CA THR A 314 -17.66 20.69 -0.21
C THR A 314 -17.59 19.24 -0.68
N VAL A 315 -17.43 18.29 0.25
CA VAL A 315 -17.26 16.87 -0.07
C VAL A 315 -18.61 16.16 -0.14
N THR A 316 -18.89 15.57 -1.30
CA THR A 316 -20.10 14.80 -1.59
C THR A 316 -19.77 13.34 -1.90
N ALA A 317 -20.81 12.51 -1.98
CA ALA A 317 -20.65 11.13 -2.45
C ALA A 317 -20.14 11.04 -3.91
N ALA A 318 -20.30 12.07 -4.72
CA ALA A 318 -19.90 12.05 -6.14
C ALA A 318 -18.46 12.54 -6.38
N ASN A 319 -17.91 13.33 -5.46
CA ASN A 319 -16.52 13.82 -5.52
C ASN A 319 -15.61 13.16 -4.45
N ALA A 320 -16.12 12.17 -3.75
CA ALA A 320 -15.38 11.25 -2.89
C ALA A 320 -15.18 9.91 -3.61
N SER A 321 -14.16 9.16 -3.20
CA SER A 321 -14.08 7.75 -3.58
C SER A 321 -15.20 6.93 -2.96
N THR A 322 -15.54 5.83 -3.61
CA THR A 322 -16.57 4.89 -3.17
C THR A 322 -15.99 3.72 -2.38
N LEU A 323 -16.87 2.93 -1.76
CA LEU A 323 -16.50 1.67 -1.13
C LEU A 323 -16.56 0.57 -2.20
N ASN A 324 -15.58 -0.32 -2.24
CA ASN A 324 -15.46 -1.26 -3.34
C ASN A 324 -14.87 -2.61 -2.91
N ASP A 325 -14.80 -3.54 -3.86
CA ASP A 325 -14.11 -4.82 -3.73
C ASP A 325 -13.10 -4.97 -4.88
N GLY A 326 -11.91 -5.50 -4.58
CA GLY A 326 -10.90 -5.76 -5.62
C GLY A 326 -9.57 -6.27 -5.09
N ALA A 327 -8.70 -6.73 -6.00
CA ALA A 327 -7.32 -7.09 -5.67
C ALA A 327 -6.37 -6.78 -6.84
N ALA A 328 -5.11 -6.52 -6.50
CA ALA A 328 -4.02 -6.30 -7.46
C ALA A 328 -2.75 -7.00 -6.95
N ALA A 329 -1.95 -7.55 -7.86
CA ALA A 329 -0.71 -8.25 -7.56
C ALA A 329 0.35 -8.00 -8.62
N LEU A 330 1.60 -7.92 -8.18
CA LEU A 330 2.78 -7.74 -9.00
C LEU A 330 3.79 -8.84 -8.69
N VAL A 331 4.41 -9.39 -9.72
CA VAL A 331 5.63 -10.21 -9.54
C VAL A 331 6.83 -9.27 -9.57
N LEU A 332 7.57 -9.25 -8.47
CA LEU A 332 8.78 -8.49 -8.29
C LEU A 332 9.98 -9.43 -8.27
N MET A 333 11.06 -9.04 -8.93
CA MET A 333 12.26 -9.85 -9.03
C MET A 333 13.50 -8.97 -8.85
N THR A 334 14.60 -9.57 -8.43
CA THR A 334 15.90 -8.95 -8.69
C THR A 334 16.18 -9.01 -10.20
N ARG A 335 16.88 -8.02 -10.77
CA ARG A 335 17.32 -8.04 -12.18
C ARG A 335 17.97 -9.37 -12.55
N GLN A 336 18.89 -9.83 -11.71
CA GLN A 336 19.61 -11.09 -11.88
C GLN A 336 18.69 -12.31 -11.97
N ALA A 337 17.62 -12.35 -11.17
CA ALA A 337 16.66 -13.45 -11.20
C ALA A 337 15.80 -13.41 -12.47
N ALA A 338 15.41 -12.22 -12.93
CA ALA A 338 14.70 -12.07 -14.20
C ALA A 338 15.57 -12.56 -15.37
N ASP A 339 16.85 -12.20 -15.42
CA ASP A 339 17.79 -12.66 -16.45
C ASP A 339 17.97 -14.19 -16.39
N ARG A 340 18.14 -14.76 -15.18
CA ARG A 340 18.29 -16.21 -14.97
C ARG A 340 17.05 -17.00 -15.41
N LEU A 341 15.86 -16.45 -15.19
CA LEU A 341 14.59 -17.10 -15.52
C LEU A 341 14.10 -16.75 -16.94
N GLY A 342 14.83 -15.93 -17.70
CA GLY A 342 14.44 -15.53 -19.06
C GLY A 342 13.20 -14.64 -19.11
N VAL A 343 12.90 -13.92 -18.02
CA VAL A 343 11.75 -13.03 -17.91
C VAL A 343 12.12 -11.64 -18.41
N LYS A 344 11.37 -11.08 -19.36
CA LYS A 344 11.51 -9.67 -19.79
C LYS A 344 10.79 -8.77 -18.79
N PRO A 345 11.49 -7.94 -18.00
CA PRO A 345 10.81 -7.10 -17.02
C PRO A 345 10.12 -5.90 -17.68
N LEU A 346 9.04 -5.42 -17.06
CA LEU A 346 8.20 -4.34 -17.56
C LEU A 346 8.63 -2.96 -17.06
N ALA A 347 9.19 -2.88 -15.86
CA ALA A 347 9.63 -1.64 -15.23
C ALA A 347 10.69 -1.90 -14.14
N SER A 348 11.51 -0.90 -13.83
CA SER A 348 12.40 -0.89 -12.66
C SER A 348 11.82 -0.02 -11.55
N ILE A 349 11.94 -0.46 -10.29
CA ILE A 349 11.60 0.37 -9.13
C ILE A 349 12.82 1.25 -8.83
N ILE A 350 12.67 2.57 -9.02
CA ILE A 350 13.76 3.53 -8.86
C ILE A 350 13.92 3.97 -7.41
N GLY A 351 12.81 4.08 -6.68
CA GLY A 351 12.82 4.46 -5.28
C GLY A 351 11.42 4.58 -4.70
N PHE A 352 11.34 4.68 -3.39
CA PHE A 352 10.09 4.88 -2.66
C PHE A 352 10.33 5.57 -1.33
N ALA A 353 9.32 6.28 -0.82
CA ALA A 353 9.39 6.98 0.46
C ALA A 353 8.05 6.92 1.19
N ASP A 354 8.12 6.94 2.52
CA ASP A 354 6.98 7.24 3.39
C ASP A 354 7.19 8.61 4.04
N ALA A 355 6.11 9.34 4.25
CA ALA A 355 6.06 10.53 5.09
C ALA A 355 4.77 10.55 5.91
N SER A 356 4.77 11.33 6.99
CA SER A 356 3.59 11.56 7.81
C SER A 356 3.51 13.01 8.23
N VAL A 357 2.28 13.51 8.36
CA VAL A 357 1.90 14.82 8.89
C VAL A 357 0.87 14.61 10.02
N ALA A 358 0.23 15.68 10.48
CA ALA A 358 -0.85 15.56 11.45
C ALA A 358 -1.97 14.65 10.91
N PRO A 359 -2.60 13.81 11.74
CA PRO A 359 -3.63 12.88 11.28
C PRO A 359 -4.78 13.50 10.46
N ILE A 360 -5.25 14.70 10.84
CA ILE A 360 -6.31 15.43 10.13
C ILE A 360 -5.86 15.96 8.76
N ASP A 361 -4.55 16.12 8.58
CA ASP A 361 -3.92 16.64 7.37
C ASP A 361 -3.41 15.51 6.47
N PHE A 362 -3.87 14.27 6.66
CA PHE A 362 -3.55 13.16 5.75
C PHE A 362 -3.79 13.48 4.25
N PRO A 363 -4.78 14.30 3.83
CA PRO A 363 -4.96 14.62 2.41
C PRO A 363 -3.72 15.24 1.75
N ILE A 364 -2.92 15.99 2.51
CA ILE A 364 -1.68 16.64 2.02
C ILE A 364 -0.41 15.84 2.34
N ALA A 365 -0.51 14.70 3.02
CA ALA A 365 0.63 13.83 3.29
C ALA A 365 1.40 13.40 2.02
N PRO A 366 0.77 13.18 0.83
CA PRO A 366 1.52 12.90 -0.39
C PRO A 366 2.48 14.04 -0.79
N ALA A 367 2.12 15.30 -0.55
CA ALA A 367 3.00 16.46 -0.75
C ALA A 367 4.19 16.50 0.23
N ALA A 368 4.22 15.65 1.27
CA ALA A 368 5.41 15.41 2.06
C ALA A 368 6.22 14.20 1.55
N ALA A 369 5.55 13.15 1.07
CA ALA A 369 6.20 11.93 0.59
C ALA A 369 6.87 12.11 -0.78
N MET A 370 6.24 12.81 -1.72
CA MET A 370 6.75 13.00 -3.08
C MET A 370 8.04 13.82 -3.12
N PRO A 371 8.16 15.00 -2.47
CA PRO A 371 9.42 15.74 -2.43
C PRO A 371 10.55 14.96 -1.77
N LYS A 372 10.25 14.24 -0.68
CA LYS A 372 11.22 13.37 -0.01
C LYS A 372 11.76 12.31 -0.97
N LEU A 373 10.89 11.69 -1.75
CA LEU A 373 11.27 10.69 -2.75
C LEU A 373 12.12 11.29 -3.89
N LEU A 374 11.69 12.43 -4.43
CA LEU A 374 12.44 13.15 -5.48
C LEU A 374 13.85 13.51 -4.99
N GLN A 375 13.96 14.04 -3.77
CA GLN A 375 15.25 14.33 -3.14
C GLN A 375 16.11 13.07 -2.96
N GLN A 376 15.53 11.98 -2.48
CA GLN A 376 16.25 10.71 -2.26
C GLN A 376 16.79 10.10 -3.56
N THR A 377 16.07 10.28 -4.67
CA THR A 377 16.44 9.75 -5.99
C THR A 377 17.26 10.72 -6.82
N GLY A 378 17.35 11.99 -6.41
CA GLY A 378 17.98 13.06 -7.19
C GLY A 378 17.18 13.49 -8.42
N LEU A 379 15.92 13.05 -8.53
CA LEU A 379 15.00 13.42 -9.61
C LEU A 379 14.33 14.77 -9.32
N LYS A 380 13.88 15.43 -10.38
CA LYS A 380 13.05 16.63 -10.32
C LYS A 380 11.60 16.31 -10.71
N LYS A 381 10.66 17.18 -10.34
CA LYS A 381 9.24 17.01 -10.70
C LYS A 381 9.04 17.01 -12.22
N GLU A 382 9.88 17.75 -12.95
CA GLU A 382 9.84 17.86 -14.40
C GLU A 382 10.28 16.57 -15.11
N ASP A 383 11.06 15.71 -14.44
CA ASP A 383 11.51 14.42 -14.99
C ASP A 383 10.37 13.38 -15.00
N ILE A 384 9.30 13.62 -14.25
CA ILE A 384 8.18 12.69 -14.12
C ILE A 384 7.22 12.90 -15.30
N HIS A 385 7.02 11.84 -16.07
CA HIS A 385 6.13 11.82 -17.22
C HIS A 385 4.66 11.71 -16.79
N MET A 386 4.38 10.89 -15.78
CA MET A 386 3.02 10.59 -15.33
C MET A 386 2.94 10.49 -13.81
N TRP A 387 1.88 11.05 -13.24
CA TRP A 387 1.60 11.03 -11.82
C TRP A 387 0.31 10.26 -11.55
N GLU A 388 0.38 9.31 -10.62
CA GLU A 388 -0.79 8.62 -10.08
C GLU A 388 -0.97 9.03 -8.62
N ILE A 389 -1.83 10.01 -8.36
CA ILE A 389 -2.16 10.46 -7.00
C ILE A 389 -3.52 9.86 -6.63
N ASN A 390 -3.56 8.98 -5.64
CA ASN A 390 -4.80 8.28 -5.29
C ASN A 390 -5.92 9.26 -4.93
N GLU A 391 -7.03 9.19 -5.66
CA GLU A 391 -8.22 10.02 -5.47
C GLU A 391 -9.08 9.52 -4.31
N ALA A 392 -8.57 9.52 -3.08
CA ALA A 392 -9.41 9.22 -1.92
C ALA A 392 -10.60 10.20 -1.84
N PHE A 393 -10.35 11.47 -2.19
CA PHE A 393 -11.33 12.53 -2.45
C PHE A 393 -10.78 13.44 -3.55
N SER A 394 -11.63 14.13 -4.31
CA SER A 394 -11.17 15.16 -5.28
C SER A 394 -10.25 16.20 -4.62
N ALA A 395 -10.60 16.65 -3.40
CA ALA A 395 -9.79 17.59 -2.62
C ALA A 395 -8.36 17.11 -2.36
N VAL A 396 -8.13 15.79 -2.26
CA VAL A 396 -6.79 15.22 -2.06
C VAL A 396 -5.92 15.52 -3.29
N VAL A 397 -6.42 15.22 -4.49
CA VAL A 397 -5.61 15.41 -5.70
C VAL A 397 -5.43 16.88 -6.01
N LEU A 398 -6.49 17.69 -5.94
CA LEU A 398 -6.41 19.14 -6.13
C LEU A 398 -5.44 19.79 -5.13
N GLY A 399 -5.48 19.40 -3.86
CA GLY A 399 -4.57 19.90 -2.84
C GLY A 399 -3.11 19.55 -3.16
N ASN A 400 -2.83 18.32 -3.60
CA ASN A 400 -1.46 17.92 -3.95
C ASN A 400 -0.98 18.55 -5.26
N ILE A 401 -1.84 18.74 -6.26
CA ILE A 401 -1.52 19.51 -7.48
C ILE A 401 -1.12 20.94 -7.10
N LYS A 402 -1.92 21.61 -6.24
CA LYS A 402 -1.67 22.99 -5.80
C LYS A 402 -0.37 23.10 -5.01
N LEU A 403 -0.14 22.22 -4.03
CA LEU A 403 1.05 22.29 -3.16
C LEU A 403 2.36 21.95 -3.87
N MET A 404 2.32 21.06 -4.86
CA MET A 404 3.49 20.62 -5.62
C MET A 404 3.68 21.39 -6.92
N GLU A 405 2.72 22.24 -7.29
CA GLU A 405 2.65 22.95 -8.56
C GLU A 405 2.83 21.98 -9.73
N LEU A 406 1.99 20.94 -9.78
CA LEU A 406 2.02 19.92 -10.83
C LEU A 406 1.19 20.35 -12.03
N ASP A 407 1.59 19.87 -13.20
CA ASP A 407 0.78 19.95 -14.41
C ASP A 407 -0.41 18.98 -14.30
N PRO A 408 -1.67 19.48 -14.24
CA PRO A 408 -2.86 18.64 -14.09
C PRO A 408 -3.06 17.64 -15.23
N GLU A 409 -2.53 17.94 -16.43
CA GLU A 409 -2.65 17.06 -17.61
C GLU A 409 -1.80 15.79 -17.48
N LYS A 410 -0.85 15.77 -16.53
CA LYS A 410 -0.01 14.59 -16.24
C LYS A 410 -0.51 13.77 -15.05
N VAL A 411 -1.56 14.22 -14.36
CA VAL A 411 -2.08 13.58 -13.14
C VAL A 411 -3.33 12.77 -13.46
N ASN A 412 -3.31 11.48 -13.10
CA ASN A 412 -4.42 10.54 -13.22
C ASN A 412 -5.07 10.59 -14.62
N ILE A 413 -4.26 10.41 -15.67
CA ILE A 413 -4.69 10.66 -17.05
C ILE A 413 -5.80 9.72 -17.54
N HIS A 414 -5.97 8.59 -16.86
CA HIS A 414 -7.03 7.60 -17.11
C HIS A 414 -8.08 7.55 -15.98
N GLY A 415 -8.17 8.64 -15.20
CA GLY A 415 -9.00 8.77 -14.01
C GLY A 415 -8.43 8.01 -12.81
N GLY A 416 -9.20 7.92 -11.74
CA GLY A 416 -8.70 7.36 -10.49
C GLY A 416 -9.80 6.89 -9.55
N ALA A 417 -9.48 6.82 -8.26
CA ALA A 417 -10.33 6.21 -7.24
C ALA A 417 -11.73 6.86 -7.05
N VAL A 418 -11.95 8.12 -7.49
CA VAL A 418 -13.29 8.75 -7.46
C VAL A 418 -14.22 8.11 -8.48
N SER A 419 -13.72 7.66 -9.63
CA SER A 419 -14.51 7.08 -10.72
C SER A 419 -14.34 5.57 -10.88
N ILE A 420 -13.15 5.04 -10.63
CA ILE A 420 -12.81 3.61 -10.74
C ILE A 420 -13.25 2.85 -9.48
N GLY A 421 -13.22 3.52 -8.32
CA GLY A 421 -13.46 2.94 -7.00
C GLY A 421 -12.18 2.78 -6.17
N HIS A 422 -12.35 2.67 -4.85
CA HIS A 422 -11.27 2.66 -3.87
C HIS A 422 -11.37 1.53 -2.84
N PRO A 423 -11.11 0.27 -3.24
CA PRO A 423 -10.95 -0.75 -2.24
C PRO A 423 -9.58 -0.51 -1.55
N ILE A 424 -9.61 -0.26 -0.25
CA ILE A 424 -8.52 0.49 0.41
C ILE A 424 -7.20 -0.30 0.48
N GLY A 425 -7.24 -1.62 0.66
CA GLY A 425 -6.06 -2.49 0.74
C GLY A 425 -5.26 -2.69 -0.55
N MET A 426 -5.87 -2.59 -1.74
CA MET A 426 -5.14 -2.76 -3.03
C MET A 426 -4.84 -1.47 -3.77
N SER A 427 -5.50 -0.35 -3.45
CA SER A 427 -5.44 0.83 -4.31
C SER A 427 -4.01 1.33 -4.53
N GLY A 428 -3.16 1.25 -3.50
CA GLY A 428 -1.72 1.54 -3.66
C GLY A 428 -1.00 0.66 -4.68
N SER A 429 -1.37 -0.63 -4.80
CA SER A 429 -0.82 -1.53 -5.82
C SER A 429 -1.42 -1.27 -7.20
N ARG A 430 -2.71 -0.91 -7.28
CA ARG A 430 -3.38 -0.53 -8.53
C ARG A 430 -2.64 0.60 -9.26
N LEU A 431 -2.22 1.64 -8.54
CA LEU A 431 -1.47 2.77 -9.12
C LEU A 431 -0.18 2.29 -9.80
N ILE A 432 0.57 1.42 -9.13
CA ILE A 432 1.84 0.90 -9.67
C ILE A 432 1.59 -0.02 -10.86
N ALA A 433 0.56 -0.87 -10.80
CA ALA A 433 0.16 -1.69 -11.93
C ALA A 433 -0.19 -0.81 -13.14
N HIS A 434 -0.93 0.28 -12.92
CA HIS A 434 -1.33 1.19 -13.98
C HIS A 434 -0.15 1.90 -14.64
N LEU A 435 0.76 2.47 -13.83
CA LEU A 435 1.98 3.07 -14.35
C LEU A 435 2.83 2.06 -15.12
N THR A 436 2.91 0.80 -14.65
CA THR A 436 3.70 -0.25 -15.29
C THR A 436 3.25 -0.54 -16.72
N HIS A 437 1.95 -0.48 -17.00
CA HIS A 437 1.40 -0.73 -18.34
C HIS A 437 1.29 0.52 -19.20
N THR A 438 1.12 1.68 -18.58
CA THR A 438 0.75 2.91 -19.30
C THR A 438 1.93 3.78 -19.69
N LEU A 439 3.01 3.77 -18.90
CA LEU A 439 4.17 4.59 -19.19
C LEU A 439 4.79 4.24 -20.55
N PRO A 440 5.19 5.25 -21.35
CA PRO A 440 6.05 5.03 -22.51
C PRO A 440 7.40 4.44 -22.11
N GLU A 441 8.04 3.70 -23.02
CA GLU A 441 9.37 3.12 -22.77
C GLU A 441 10.38 4.15 -22.28
N GLY A 442 11.11 3.82 -21.20
CA GLY A 442 12.11 4.70 -20.61
C GLY A 442 11.55 5.87 -19.78
N ALA A 443 10.24 6.12 -19.78
CA ALA A 443 9.62 7.18 -19.01
C ALA A 443 9.53 6.85 -17.52
N LEU A 444 9.58 7.90 -16.68
CA LEU A 444 9.39 7.81 -15.23
C LEU A 444 7.94 8.11 -14.87
N GLY A 445 7.35 7.30 -14.00
CA GLY A 445 6.07 7.58 -13.37
C GLY A 445 6.17 7.54 -11.86
N LEU A 446 5.44 8.42 -11.19
CA LEU A 446 5.42 8.52 -9.74
C LEU A 446 3.99 8.34 -9.22
N ALA A 447 3.79 7.31 -8.40
CA ALA A 447 2.54 7.10 -7.70
C ALA A 447 2.65 7.57 -6.24
N SER A 448 1.58 8.15 -5.70
CA SER A 448 1.47 8.49 -4.29
C SER A 448 0.07 8.22 -3.74
N ILE A 449 0.01 7.80 -2.49
CA ILE A 449 -1.24 7.45 -1.81
C ILE A 449 -1.18 7.89 -0.36
N CYS A 450 -2.18 8.66 0.06
CA CYS A 450 -2.38 9.03 1.45
C CYS A 450 -2.96 7.85 2.24
N ASN A 451 -2.90 7.90 3.57
CA ASN A 451 -3.51 6.92 4.45
C ASN A 451 -4.03 7.59 5.73
N GLY A 452 -5.16 7.09 6.25
CA GLY A 452 -5.70 7.51 7.54
C GLY A 452 -4.64 7.44 8.65
N GLY A 453 -4.71 8.37 9.60
CA GLY A 453 -3.67 8.58 10.60
C GLY A 453 -2.54 9.55 10.19
N GLY A 454 -2.65 10.21 9.02
CA GLY A 454 -1.74 11.30 8.62
C GLY A 454 -0.57 10.87 7.73
N GLY A 455 -0.56 9.63 7.24
CA GLY A 455 0.57 9.11 6.46
C GLY A 455 0.38 9.20 4.96
N ALA A 456 1.46 9.02 4.21
CA ALA A 456 1.46 8.70 2.80
C ALA A 456 2.62 7.78 2.43
N SER A 457 2.48 7.09 1.30
CA SER A 457 3.55 6.36 0.62
C SER A 457 3.66 6.87 -0.83
N ALA A 458 4.87 6.94 -1.34
CA ALA A 458 5.15 7.31 -2.73
C ALA A 458 6.20 6.36 -3.34
N MET A 459 6.08 6.08 -4.63
CA MET A 459 6.99 5.20 -5.37
C MET A 459 7.19 5.72 -6.79
N VAL A 460 8.44 5.69 -7.27
CA VAL A 460 8.80 6.01 -8.65
C VAL A 460 9.26 4.75 -9.37
N ILE A 461 8.72 4.53 -10.56
CA ILE A 461 9.13 3.45 -11.45
C ILE A 461 9.58 4.02 -12.80
N LYS A 462 10.45 3.28 -13.48
CA LYS A 462 10.85 3.56 -14.87
C LYS A 462 10.41 2.42 -15.76
N LYS A 463 9.69 2.72 -16.84
CA LYS A 463 9.33 1.73 -17.86
C LYS A 463 10.60 1.20 -18.56
N LEU A 464 10.66 -0.11 -18.79
CA LEU A 464 11.82 -0.82 -19.33
C LEU A 464 11.65 -1.34 -20.74
#